data_AF-A0A820VLE9-F1
#
_entry.id   AF-A0A820VLE9-F1
#
_cell.length_a   1.000
_cell.length_b   1.000
_cell.length_c   1.000
_cell.angle_alpha   90.00
_cell.angle_beta   90.00
_cell.angle_gamma   90.00
#
_symmetry.space_group_name_H-M   'P 1'
#
loop_
_entity.id
_entity.type
_entity.pdbx_description
1 polymer ?
#
loop_
_entity_poly.entity_id
_entity_poly.type
_entity_poly.pdbx_seq_one_letter_code
_entity_poly.pdbx_strand_id
1 'polypeptide(L)'
;MCAAHYVYDELHKATNASENIRKTVYEEITRLVLSISHQEKRVDQNQKLIDQASLNIQYTRNQIRETESYVHDSQQSLNSAQSAVTDAEEKERDASNCGFGRRKKRFLWFIPVYCIVHDATAGANARESLRIAEENLQYAQQRLSLNQKNLAAQQAQHKTAQAQLNAANIELARIAFIYSTPTSNALITTAVQGNPVNVEVYKQFTLDKDSNERINKVTRVVDTVWSMQMITGIQFHTTKGRSSPWYGRQQGTTTYIEQYTGYTVRYVSGRSGDFIDQLQFHWCPN
;
A
#
# COMPACT_ATOMS: atom_id res chain seq x y z
N MET A 1 34.36 -8.83 -69.56
CA MET A 1 34.31 -8.45 -68.13
C MET A 1 34.68 -9.67 -67.31
N CYS A 2 35.70 -9.59 -66.46
CA CYS A 2 36.16 -10.72 -65.65
C CYS A 2 35.21 -10.95 -64.47
N ALA A 3 34.84 -12.21 -64.22
CA ALA A 3 34.00 -12.61 -63.09
C ALA A 3 34.50 -12.06 -61.74
N ALA A 4 35.82 -11.86 -61.59
CA ALA A 4 36.43 -11.25 -60.42
C ALA A 4 35.95 -9.81 -60.12
N HIS A 5 35.70 -8.98 -61.14
CA HIS A 5 35.24 -7.60 -60.93
C HIS A 5 33.79 -7.57 -60.46
N TYR A 6 32.94 -8.47 -60.99
CA TYR A 6 31.56 -8.62 -60.55
C TYR A 6 31.48 -9.10 -59.09
N VAL A 7 32.29 -10.09 -58.70
CA VAL A 7 32.35 -10.57 -57.31
C VAL A 7 32.81 -9.47 -56.36
N TYR A 8 33.78 -8.64 -56.78
CA TYR A 8 34.27 -7.52 -55.98
C TYR A 8 33.18 -6.46 -55.73
N ASP A 9 32.43 -6.07 -56.77
CA ASP A 9 31.35 -5.08 -56.65
C ASP A 9 30.22 -5.57 -55.74
N GLU A 10 29.81 -6.83 -55.85
CA GLU A 10 28.78 -7.41 -54.98
C GLU A 10 29.26 -7.50 -53.52
N LEU A 11 30.52 -7.86 -53.29
CA LEU A 11 31.10 -7.86 -51.94
C LEU A 11 31.16 -6.46 -51.34
N HIS A 12 31.49 -5.45 -52.15
CA HIS A 12 31.54 -4.07 -51.71
C HIS A 12 30.14 -3.52 -51.37
N LYS A 13 29.12 -3.83 -52.19
CA LYS A 13 27.71 -3.51 -51.88
C LYS A 13 27.24 -4.17 -50.60
N ALA A 14 27.54 -5.46 -50.41
CA ALA A 14 27.18 -6.19 -49.20
C ALA A 14 27.85 -5.60 -47.95
N THR A 15 29.12 -5.19 -48.06
CA THR A 15 29.85 -4.53 -46.98
C THR A 15 29.22 -3.20 -46.60
N ASN A 16 28.95 -2.32 -47.58
CA ASN A 16 28.32 -1.03 -47.34
C ASN A 16 26.90 -1.17 -46.76
N ALA A 17 26.13 -2.17 -47.23
CA ALA A 17 24.83 -2.49 -46.66
C ALA A 17 24.96 -2.93 -45.19
N SER A 18 25.95 -3.79 -44.87
CA SER A 18 26.19 -4.24 -43.49
C SER A 18 26.60 -3.09 -42.56
N GLU A 19 27.40 -2.13 -43.03
CA GLU A 19 27.81 -0.97 -42.24
C GLU A 19 26.64 -0.01 -41.99
N ASN A 20 25.78 0.21 -42.99
CA ASN A 20 24.57 1.01 -42.84
C ASN A 20 23.60 0.36 -41.84
N ILE A 21 23.38 -0.95 -41.93
CA ILE A 21 22.56 -1.70 -40.96
C ILE A 21 23.15 -1.53 -39.56
N ARG A 22 24.45 -1.73 -39.41
CA ARG A 22 25.14 -1.59 -38.12
C ARG A 22 24.95 -0.19 -37.53
N LYS A 23 25.11 0.86 -38.34
CA LYS A 23 24.93 2.25 -37.91
C LYS A 23 23.50 2.53 -37.46
N THR A 24 22.50 2.12 -38.25
CA THR A 24 21.08 2.27 -37.90
C THR A 24 20.75 1.53 -36.60
N VAL A 25 21.23 0.29 -36.44
CA VAL A 25 21.04 -0.49 -35.22
C VAL A 25 21.65 0.22 -34.00
N TYR A 26 22.86 0.77 -34.11
CA TYR A 26 23.47 1.52 -33.01
C TYR A 26 22.69 2.79 -32.64
N GLU A 27 22.21 3.54 -33.62
CA GLU A 27 21.40 4.75 -33.37
C GLU A 27 20.07 4.40 -32.67
N GLU A 28 19.40 3.33 -33.09
CA GLU A 28 18.16 2.85 -32.46
C GLU A 28 18.40 2.33 -31.04
N ILE A 29 19.45 1.52 -30.81
CA ILE A 29 19.82 1.05 -29.47
C ILE A 29 20.14 2.24 -28.56
N THR A 30 20.86 3.25 -29.05
CA THR A 30 21.21 4.44 -28.24
C THR A 30 19.96 5.22 -27.85
N ARG A 31 19.03 5.45 -28.79
CA ARG A 31 17.75 6.12 -28.48
C ARG A 31 16.93 5.32 -27.46
N LEU A 32 16.96 4.00 -27.54
CA LEU A 32 16.26 3.13 -26.61
C LEU A 32 16.84 3.21 -25.20
N VAL A 33 18.16 3.09 -25.04
CA VAL A 33 18.83 3.17 -23.74
C VAL A 33 18.52 4.50 -23.05
N LEU A 34 18.53 5.60 -23.80
CA LEU A 34 18.14 6.91 -23.28
C LEU A 34 16.66 6.97 -22.87
N SER A 35 15.76 6.33 -23.62
CA SER A 35 14.34 6.27 -23.29
C SER A 35 14.08 5.45 -22.02
N ILE A 36 14.70 4.28 -21.88
CA ILE A 36 14.62 3.42 -20.69
C ILE A 36 15.14 4.17 -19.47
N SER A 37 16.34 4.74 -19.57
CA SER A 37 16.95 5.51 -18.47
C SER A 37 16.06 6.68 -18.01
N HIS A 38 15.43 7.38 -18.96
CA HIS A 38 14.48 8.45 -18.63
C HIS A 38 13.25 7.92 -17.88
N GLN A 39 12.71 6.77 -18.29
CA GLN A 39 11.54 6.18 -17.63
C GLN A 39 11.87 5.59 -16.25
N GLU A 40 13.04 4.97 -16.08
CA GLU A 40 13.53 4.52 -14.77
C GLU A 40 13.63 5.70 -13.78
N LYS A 41 14.15 6.84 -14.24
CA LYS A 41 14.18 8.06 -13.44
C LYS A 41 12.78 8.53 -13.04
N ARG A 42 11.78 8.41 -13.92
CA ARG A 42 10.39 8.73 -13.59
C ARG A 42 9.79 7.76 -12.58
N VAL A 43 10.12 6.47 -12.66
CA VAL A 43 9.71 5.46 -11.68
C VAL A 43 10.30 5.77 -10.30
N ASP A 44 11.61 6.06 -10.22
CA ASP A 44 12.28 6.44 -8.97
C ASP A 44 11.66 7.72 -8.35
N GLN A 45 11.38 8.73 -9.17
CA GLN A 45 10.70 9.95 -8.73
C GLN A 45 9.29 9.66 -8.19
N ASN A 46 8.50 8.84 -8.90
CA ASN A 46 7.16 8.45 -8.46
C ASN A 46 7.20 7.64 -7.16
N GLN A 47 8.18 6.75 -6.99
CA GLN A 47 8.36 5.99 -5.76
C GLN A 47 8.64 6.90 -4.56
N LYS A 48 9.54 7.89 -4.72
CA LYS A 48 9.82 8.89 -3.69
C LYS A 48 8.57 9.69 -3.29
N LEU A 49 7.70 10.03 -4.25
CA LEU A 49 6.43 10.70 -3.97
C LEU A 49 5.47 9.80 -3.17
N ILE A 50 5.43 8.50 -3.47
CA ILE A 50 4.61 7.52 -2.73
C ILE A 50 5.13 7.35 -1.29
N ASP A 51 6.45 7.25 -1.13
CA ASP A 51 7.07 7.12 0.19
C ASP A 51 6.79 8.35 1.06
N GLN A 52 6.94 9.56 0.48
CA GLN A 52 6.61 10.81 1.15
C GLN A 52 5.11 10.91 1.49
N ALA A 53 4.22 10.52 0.58
CA ALA A 53 2.78 10.50 0.84
C ALA A 53 2.42 9.52 1.96
N SER A 54 3.10 8.37 2.03
CA SER A 54 2.91 7.37 3.08
C SER A 54 3.31 7.91 4.46
N LEU A 55 4.44 8.64 4.55
CA LEU A 55 4.87 9.31 5.79
C LEU A 55 3.86 10.38 6.23
N ASN A 56 3.35 11.19 5.30
CA ASN A 56 2.33 12.20 5.60
C ASN A 56 1.05 11.56 6.14
N ILE A 57 0.58 10.46 5.53
CA ILE A 57 -0.58 9.70 6.00
C ILE A 57 -0.37 9.17 7.41
N GLN A 58 0.82 8.62 7.72
CA GLN A 58 1.13 8.16 9.08
C GLN A 58 1.10 9.30 10.09
N TYR A 59 1.72 10.44 9.76
CA TYR A 59 1.71 11.63 10.60
C TYR A 59 0.29 12.12 10.89
N THR A 60 -0.55 12.27 9.86
CA THR A 60 -1.94 12.70 10.02
C THR A 60 -2.78 11.69 10.81
N ARG A 61 -2.55 10.38 10.66
CA ARG A 61 -3.19 9.35 11.51
C ARG A 61 -2.81 9.47 12.98
N ASN A 62 -1.57 9.87 13.29
CA ASN A 62 -1.16 10.10 14.68
C ASN A 62 -1.88 11.32 15.25
N GLN A 63 -1.96 12.42 14.49
CA GLN A 63 -2.72 13.61 14.91
C GLN A 63 -4.21 13.33 15.12
N ILE A 64 -4.82 12.49 14.28
CA ILE A 64 -6.21 12.06 14.46
C ILE A 64 -6.35 11.31 15.78
N ARG A 65 -5.48 10.35 16.08
CA ARG A 65 -5.50 9.60 17.34
C ARG A 65 -5.37 10.49 18.58
N GLU A 66 -4.45 11.46 18.55
CA GLU A 66 -4.30 12.45 19.62
C GLU A 66 -5.57 13.31 19.78
N THR A 67 -6.18 13.72 18.66
CA THR A 67 -7.40 14.52 18.67
C THR A 67 -8.61 13.70 19.17
N GLU A 68 -8.71 12.42 18.82
CA GLU A 68 -9.73 11.50 19.31
C GLU A 68 -9.63 11.31 20.82
N SER A 69 -8.41 11.17 21.36
CA SER A 69 -8.18 11.14 22.80
C SER A 69 -8.67 12.44 23.46
N TYR A 70 -8.32 13.59 22.89
CA TYR A 70 -8.75 14.88 23.42
C TYR A 70 -10.28 15.07 23.38
N VAL A 71 -10.95 14.61 22.33
CA VAL A 71 -12.43 14.58 22.25
C VAL A 71 -13.00 13.68 23.35
N HIS A 72 -12.40 12.52 23.60
CA HIS A 72 -12.83 11.60 24.65
C HIS A 72 -12.72 12.24 26.05
N ASP A 73 -11.57 12.84 26.36
CA ASP A 73 -11.32 13.52 27.64
C ASP A 73 -12.27 14.73 27.84
N SER A 74 -12.54 15.47 26.76
CA SER A 74 -13.48 16.59 26.76
C SER A 74 -14.91 16.11 27.01
N GLN A 75 -15.32 14.99 26.41
CA GLN A 75 -16.63 14.38 26.63
C GLN A 75 -16.78 13.89 28.08
N GLN A 76 -15.74 13.31 28.68
CA GLN A 76 -15.76 12.90 30.08
C GLN A 76 -15.89 14.11 31.02
N SER A 77 -15.20 15.20 30.69
CA SER A 77 -15.30 16.47 31.43
C SER A 77 -16.70 17.06 31.33
N LEU A 78 -17.32 17.02 30.15
CA LEU A 78 -18.70 17.45 29.93
C LEU A 78 -19.68 16.64 30.79
N ASN A 79 -19.57 15.31 30.78
CA ASN A 79 -20.41 14.43 31.57
C ASN A 79 -20.27 14.71 33.08
N SER A 80 -19.04 15.00 33.54
CA SER A 80 -18.76 15.34 34.94
C SER A 80 -19.38 16.69 35.32
N ALA A 81 -19.29 17.70 34.45
CA ALA A 81 -19.91 19.00 34.65
C ALA A 81 -21.45 18.91 34.67
N GLN A 82 -22.05 18.13 33.77
CA GLN A 82 -23.50 17.86 33.77
C GLN A 82 -23.96 17.20 35.07
N SER A 83 -23.20 16.23 35.58
CA SER A 83 -23.49 15.59 36.86
C SER A 83 -23.43 16.60 38.02
N ALA A 84 -22.46 17.52 38.03
CA ALA A 84 -22.33 18.55 39.06
C ALA A 84 -23.48 19.57 39.02
N VAL A 85 -23.93 19.96 37.82
CA VAL A 85 -25.12 20.80 37.66
C VAL A 85 -26.36 20.10 38.19
N THR A 86 -26.53 18.81 37.88
CA THR A 86 -27.68 18.02 38.35
C THR A 86 -27.71 17.89 39.88
N ASP A 87 -26.56 17.62 40.51
CA ASP A 87 -26.42 17.57 41.98
C ASP A 87 -26.69 18.93 42.64
N ALA A 88 -26.24 20.03 42.02
CA ALA A 88 -26.54 21.38 42.50
C ALA A 88 -28.04 21.70 42.42
N GLU A 89 -28.71 21.33 41.32
CA GLU A 89 -30.16 21.52 41.15
C GLU A 89 -30.99 20.66 42.12
N GLU A 90 -30.54 19.44 42.42
CA GLU A 90 -31.16 18.57 43.43
C GLU A 90 -31.06 19.19 44.83
N LYS A 91 -29.88 19.70 45.21
CA LYS A 91 -29.67 20.41 46.48
C LYS A 91 -30.51 21.68 46.60
N GLU A 92 -30.64 22.45 45.52
CA GLU A 92 -31.56 23.61 45.48
C GLU A 92 -33.02 23.19 45.69
N ARG A 93 -33.45 22.09 45.04
CA ARG A 93 -34.79 21.54 45.20
C ARG A 93 -35.04 21.09 46.65
N ASP A 94 -34.11 20.39 47.26
CA ASP A 94 -34.20 19.94 48.66
C ASP A 94 -34.26 21.14 49.62
N ALA A 95 -33.43 22.16 49.40
CA ALA A 95 -33.48 23.40 50.17
C ALA A 95 -34.83 24.12 50.03
N SER A 96 -35.44 24.11 48.84
CA SER A 96 -36.77 24.71 48.62
C SER A 96 -37.88 23.94 49.33
N ASN A 97 -37.76 22.60 49.41
CA ASN A 97 -38.70 21.72 50.11
C ASN A 97 -38.59 21.84 51.64
N CYS A 98 -37.44 22.25 52.18
CA CYS A 98 -37.23 22.54 53.61
C CYS A 98 -37.99 23.76 54.14
N GLY A 99 -38.86 24.38 53.35
CA GLY A 99 -40.00 25.11 53.89
C GLY A 99 -39.65 26.46 54.54
N PHE A 100 -38.89 27.32 53.86
CA PHE A 100 -39.01 28.77 54.04
C PHE A 100 -40.31 29.31 53.37
N GLY A 101 -41.39 28.54 53.44
CA GLY A 101 -42.72 29.07 53.21
C GLY A 101 -43.00 30.05 54.33
N ARG A 102 -43.02 31.35 54.00
CA ARG A 102 -43.46 32.49 54.81
C ARG A 102 -44.56 32.13 55.83
N ARG A 103 -44.23 31.49 56.95
CA ARG A 103 -45.20 31.19 58.01
C ARG A 103 -45.15 32.33 59.01
N LYS A 104 -46.11 33.25 58.81
CA LYS A 104 -46.54 34.20 59.82
C LYS A 104 -46.74 33.46 61.16
N LYS A 105 -45.93 33.86 62.16
CA LYS A 105 -46.18 33.82 63.61
C LYS A 105 -47.25 32.82 64.07
N ARG A 106 -46.85 31.58 64.42
CA ARG A 106 -47.49 30.86 65.52
C ARG A 106 -46.43 30.15 66.36
N PHE A 107 -46.35 30.62 67.60
CA PHE A 107 -45.56 30.07 68.70
C PHE A 107 -45.83 28.58 68.89
N LEU A 108 -44.79 27.74 68.84
CA LEU A 108 -44.69 26.48 69.58
C LEU A 108 -43.23 26.01 69.61
N TRP A 109 -42.87 25.40 70.73
CA TRP A 109 -41.51 25.16 71.23
C TRP A 109 -40.66 24.17 70.42
N PHE A 110 -39.44 24.63 70.12
CA PHE A 110 -38.13 23.96 70.04
C PHE A 110 -37.99 22.55 69.43
N ILE A 111 -37.79 22.51 68.11
CA ILE A 111 -36.83 21.60 67.46
C ILE A 111 -35.93 22.48 66.57
N PRO A 112 -34.60 22.55 66.78
CA PRO A 112 -33.72 23.30 65.90
C PRO A 112 -33.59 22.55 64.57
N VAL A 113 -34.32 23.02 63.56
CA VAL A 113 -34.08 22.62 62.17
C VAL A 113 -32.91 23.46 61.66
N TYR A 114 -31.73 22.86 61.56
CA TYR A 114 -30.56 23.50 60.97
C TYR A 114 -30.71 23.50 59.44
N CYS A 115 -31.27 24.58 58.88
CA CYS A 115 -31.21 24.82 57.44
C CYS A 115 -29.84 25.43 57.12
N ILE A 116 -29.00 24.70 56.38
CA ILE A 116 -27.73 25.21 55.86
C ILE A 116 -28.06 26.16 54.69
N VAL A 117 -27.59 27.41 54.78
CA VAL A 117 -27.69 28.37 53.68
C VAL A 117 -26.76 27.90 52.56
N HIS A 118 -27.33 27.47 51.44
CA HIS A 118 -26.55 27.10 50.26
C HIS A 118 -26.06 28.36 49.53
N ASP A 119 -24.78 28.33 49.15
CA ASP A 119 -24.12 29.39 48.40
C ASP A 119 -24.60 29.38 46.94
N ALA A 120 -25.35 30.41 46.55
CA ALA A 120 -25.86 30.58 45.19
C ALA A 120 -24.75 30.67 44.12
N THR A 121 -23.49 30.92 44.52
CA THR A 121 -22.35 30.94 43.59
C THR A 121 -21.99 29.56 43.06
N ALA A 122 -22.31 28.48 43.78
CA ALA A 122 -21.98 27.11 43.38
C ALA A 122 -22.70 26.69 42.08
N GLY A 123 -23.99 27.02 41.94
CA GLY A 123 -24.76 26.72 40.74
C GLY A 123 -24.29 27.53 39.51
N ALA A 124 -23.94 28.80 39.70
CA ALA A 124 -23.40 29.64 38.63
C ALA A 124 -22.04 29.12 38.13
N ASN A 125 -21.14 28.74 39.05
CA ASN A 125 -19.83 28.17 38.70
C ASN A 125 -19.95 26.82 37.97
N ALA A 126 -20.93 25.98 38.35
CA ALA A 126 -21.18 24.70 37.70
C ALA A 126 -21.68 24.89 36.25
N ARG A 127 -22.61 25.83 36.01
CA ARG A 127 -23.09 26.15 34.66
C ARG A 127 -22.01 26.77 33.77
N GLU A 128 -21.16 27.63 34.33
CA GLU A 128 -20.02 28.17 33.59
C GLU A 128 -19.01 27.07 33.22
N SER A 129 -18.73 26.15 34.15
CA SER A 129 -17.87 24.99 33.87
C SER A 129 -18.46 24.09 32.77
N LEU A 130 -19.79 23.91 32.76
CA LEU A 130 -20.50 23.19 31.70
C LEU A 130 -20.32 23.90 30.34
N ARG A 131 -20.54 25.22 30.30
CA ARG A 131 -20.36 26.02 29.08
C ARG A 131 -18.96 25.89 28.50
N ILE A 132 -17.93 26.00 29.35
CA ILE A 132 -16.52 25.84 28.94
C ILE A 132 -16.26 24.43 28.41
N ALA A 133 -16.82 23.39 29.05
CA ALA A 133 -16.68 22.00 28.58
C ALA A 133 -17.34 21.77 27.22
N GLU A 134 -18.52 22.36 26.98
CA GLU A 134 -19.21 22.31 25.68
C GLU A 134 -18.40 23.00 24.58
N GLU A 135 -17.85 24.18 24.84
CA GLU A 135 -17.00 24.92 23.89
C GLU A 135 -15.74 24.13 23.54
N ASN A 136 -15.08 23.51 24.53
CA ASN A 136 -13.92 22.67 24.31
C ASN A 136 -14.25 21.44 23.46
N LEU A 137 -15.39 20.78 23.72
CA LEU A 137 -15.83 19.62 22.94
C LEU A 137 -16.14 20.02 21.47
N GLN A 138 -16.84 21.14 21.26
CA GLN A 138 -17.12 21.64 19.91
C GLN A 138 -15.83 21.94 19.15
N TYR A 139 -14.86 22.61 19.78
CA TYR A 139 -13.56 22.88 19.19
C TYR A 139 -12.80 21.59 18.84
N ALA A 140 -12.80 20.61 19.74
CA ALA A 140 -12.18 19.30 19.53
C ALA A 140 -12.79 18.56 18.31
N GLN A 141 -14.12 18.55 18.20
CA GLN A 141 -14.84 17.94 17.08
C GLN A 141 -14.54 18.65 15.75
N GLN A 142 -14.45 19.97 15.74
CA GLN A 142 -14.06 20.73 14.54
C GLN A 142 -12.65 20.37 14.06
N ARG A 143 -11.69 20.27 14.98
CA ARG A 143 -10.32 19.83 14.65
C ARG A 143 -10.28 18.40 14.12
N LEU A 144 -11.05 17.49 14.70
CA LEU A 144 -11.15 16.11 14.22
C LEU A 144 -11.68 16.07 12.78
N SER A 145 -12.75 16.81 12.48
CA SER A 145 -13.33 16.91 11.14
C SER A 145 -12.33 17.46 10.12
N LEU A 146 -11.55 18.49 10.49
CA LEU A 146 -10.49 19.03 9.64
C LEU A 146 -9.40 18.00 9.36
N ASN A 147 -8.92 17.30 10.39
CA ASN A 147 -7.89 16.27 10.26
C ASN A 147 -8.37 15.10 9.38
N GLN A 148 -9.63 14.69 9.50
CA GLN A 148 -10.24 13.67 8.63
C GLN A 148 -10.29 14.12 7.16
N LYS A 149 -10.66 15.37 6.88
CA LYS A 149 -10.61 15.94 5.51
C LYS A 149 -9.19 15.94 4.94
N ASN A 150 -8.21 16.34 5.76
CA ASN A 150 -6.79 16.32 5.36
C ASN A 150 -6.31 14.89 5.05
N LEU A 151 -6.69 13.91 5.87
CA LEU A 151 -6.36 12.50 5.61
C LEU A 151 -6.96 12.02 4.27
N ALA A 152 -8.22 12.34 4.00
CA ALA A 152 -8.88 11.96 2.75
C ALA A 152 -8.17 12.57 1.52
N ALA A 153 -7.76 13.85 1.61
CA ALA A 153 -6.99 14.52 0.56
C ALA A 153 -5.63 13.85 0.32
N GLN A 154 -4.91 13.50 1.39
CA GLN A 154 -3.62 12.79 1.28
C GLN A 154 -3.78 11.38 0.70
N GLN A 155 -4.84 10.65 1.07
CA GLN A 155 -5.14 9.34 0.48
C GLN A 155 -5.45 9.44 -1.02
N ALA A 156 -6.16 10.48 -1.44
CA ALA A 156 -6.42 10.75 -2.86
C ALA A 156 -5.11 11.04 -3.62
N GLN A 157 -4.20 11.84 -3.04
CA GLN A 157 -2.88 12.09 -3.61
C GLN A 157 -2.05 10.81 -3.74
N HIS A 158 -2.01 9.99 -2.69
CA HIS A 158 -1.32 8.69 -2.72
C HIS A 158 -1.88 7.78 -3.83
N LYS A 159 -3.21 7.71 -3.98
CA LYS A 159 -3.84 6.92 -5.05
C LYS A 159 -3.46 7.42 -6.45
N THR A 160 -3.40 8.73 -6.65
CA THR A 160 -2.96 9.34 -7.92
C THR A 160 -1.50 9.02 -8.22
N ALA A 161 -0.61 9.15 -7.23
CA ALA A 161 0.81 8.81 -7.38
C ALA A 161 0.99 7.33 -7.72
N GLN A 162 0.24 6.43 -7.06
CA GLN A 162 0.25 5.00 -7.36
C GLN A 162 -0.21 4.72 -8.80
N ALA A 163 -1.26 5.40 -9.28
CA ALA A 163 -1.73 5.26 -10.65
C ALA A 163 -0.66 5.74 -11.66
N GLN A 164 0.06 6.82 -11.36
CA GLN A 164 1.16 7.32 -12.18
C GLN A 164 2.34 6.34 -12.22
N LEU A 165 2.70 5.73 -11.08
CA LEU A 165 3.72 4.68 -11.02
C LEU A 165 3.31 3.47 -11.87
N ASN A 166 2.07 2.99 -11.72
CA ASN A 166 1.56 1.88 -12.52
C ASN A 166 1.58 2.18 -14.02
N ALA A 167 1.21 3.40 -14.42
CA ALA A 167 1.29 3.84 -15.82
C ALA A 167 2.74 3.88 -16.34
N ALA A 168 3.68 4.39 -15.55
CA ALA A 168 5.10 4.40 -15.91
C ALA A 168 5.66 2.97 -16.07
N ASN A 169 5.28 2.06 -15.17
CA ASN A 169 5.67 0.65 -15.24
C ASN A 169 5.09 -0.05 -16.49
N ILE A 170 3.84 0.27 -16.87
CA ILE A 170 3.25 -0.24 -18.12
C ILE A 170 4.02 0.25 -19.34
N GLU A 171 4.42 1.53 -19.37
CA GLU A 171 5.22 2.09 -20.48
C GLU A 171 6.62 1.47 -20.55
N LEU A 172 7.28 1.26 -19.41
CA LEU A 172 8.55 0.51 -19.36
C LEU A 172 8.38 -0.91 -19.92
N ALA A 173 7.32 -1.60 -19.53
CA ALA A 173 7.02 -2.94 -20.05
C ALA A 173 6.74 -2.94 -21.57
N ARG A 174 6.07 -1.91 -22.09
CA ARG A 174 5.85 -1.73 -23.54
C ARG A 174 7.15 -1.51 -24.30
N ILE A 175 8.02 -0.66 -23.77
CA ILE A 175 9.33 -0.41 -24.37
C ILE A 175 10.14 -1.71 -24.36
N ALA A 176 10.19 -2.44 -23.25
CA ALA A 176 10.85 -3.74 -23.20
C ALA A 176 10.27 -4.76 -24.22
N PHE A 177 8.94 -4.75 -24.42
CA PHE A 177 8.26 -5.64 -25.37
C PHE A 177 8.67 -5.39 -26.84
N ILE A 178 8.68 -4.13 -27.30
CA ILE A 178 8.99 -3.75 -28.70
C ILE A 178 10.36 -4.27 -29.15
N TYR A 179 11.32 -4.39 -28.23
CA TYR A 179 12.70 -4.75 -28.56
C TYR A 179 13.09 -6.19 -28.21
N SER A 180 12.20 -6.93 -27.54
CA SER A 180 12.38 -8.38 -27.30
C SER A 180 12.07 -9.25 -28.53
N THR A 181 11.47 -8.67 -29.58
CA THR A 181 11.25 -9.34 -30.88
C THR A 181 12.39 -9.01 -31.85
N PRO A 182 13.22 -9.99 -32.25
CA PRO A 182 14.13 -9.79 -33.37
C PRO A 182 13.31 -9.75 -34.66
N THR A 183 13.26 -8.57 -35.28
CA THR A 183 12.92 -8.29 -36.69
C THR A 183 12.26 -9.40 -37.50
N SER A 184 10.97 -9.22 -37.80
CA SER A 184 10.49 -9.33 -39.18
C SER A 184 9.34 -8.34 -39.37
N ASN A 185 9.68 -7.16 -39.90
CA ASN A 185 8.74 -6.16 -40.38
C ASN A 185 7.95 -6.74 -41.56
N ALA A 186 6.76 -7.31 -41.32
CA ALA A 186 5.72 -7.44 -42.32
C ALA A 186 4.34 -7.70 -41.68
N LEU A 187 3.46 -6.70 -41.84
CA LEU A 187 2.00 -6.82 -41.96
C LEU A 187 1.17 -7.21 -40.73
N ILE A 188 0.55 -6.17 -40.18
CA ILE A 188 -0.78 -6.21 -39.57
C ILE A 188 -1.81 -6.62 -40.64
N THR A 189 -2.78 -7.46 -40.25
CA THR A 189 -4.06 -7.85 -40.92
C THR A 189 -4.06 -9.13 -41.78
N THR A 190 -4.33 -10.29 -41.17
CA THR A 190 -5.60 -11.06 -41.28
C THR A 190 -5.45 -12.45 -40.64
N ALA A 191 -6.56 -12.98 -40.13
CA ALA A 191 -6.66 -14.08 -39.17
C ALA A 191 -6.09 -15.44 -39.61
N VAL A 192 -5.60 -16.22 -38.63
CA VAL A 192 -6.13 -17.53 -38.19
C VAL A 192 -5.00 -18.37 -37.56
N GLN A 193 -5.24 -18.81 -36.31
CA GLN A 193 -4.63 -19.93 -35.58
C GLN A 193 -3.15 -19.83 -35.13
N GLY A 194 -3.00 -19.55 -33.82
CA GLY A 194 -2.46 -20.58 -32.93
C GLY A 194 -0.96 -20.57 -32.65
N ASN A 195 -0.42 -19.49 -32.08
CA ASN A 195 0.48 -19.58 -30.92
C ASN A 195 0.82 -18.19 -30.34
N PRO A 196 0.48 -17.88 -29.08
CA PRO A 196 0.83 -16.62 -28.44
C PRO A 196 2.29 -16.61 -27.95
N VAL A 197 3.03 -15.55 -28.31
CA VAL A 197 4.34 -15.21 -27.74
C VAL A 197 4.14 -14.68 -26.32
N ASN A 198 4.80 -15.30 -25.33
CA ASN A 198 4.61 -15.01 -23.91
C ASN A 198 5.20 -13.64 -23.52
N VAL A 199 4.31 -12.69 -23.25
CA VAL A 199 4.54 -11.48 -22.44
C VAL A 199 4.88 -11.92 -21.01
N GLU A 200 5.90 -11.32 -20.36
CA GLU A 200 6.06 -11.47 -18.90
C GLU A 200 4.98 -10.67 -18.17
N VAL A 201 3.81 -11.29 -18.11
CA VAL A 201 2.67 -10.88 -17.30
C VAL A 201 3.02 -11.12 -15.83
N TYR A 202 2.72 -10.16 -14.94
CA TYR A 202 2.69 -10.43 -13.51
C TYR A 202 1.73 -11.60 -13.25
N LYS A 203 2.29 -12.78 -12.98
CA LYS A 203 1.50 -13.97 -12.69
C LYS A 203 1.35 -14.09 -11.18
N GLN A 204 0.12 -14.26 -10.71
CA GLN A 204 -0.20 -14.49 -9.30
C GLN A 204 -0.61 -15.95 -9.09
N PHE A 205 -0.14 -16.56 -8.00
CA PHE A 205 -0.67 -17.84 -7.51
C PHE A 205 -1.04 -17.70 -6.05
N THR A 206 -2.35 -17.72 -5.81
CA THR A 206 -2.94 -17.55 -4.49
C THR A 206 -3.19 -18.93 -3.88
N LEU A 207 -2.71 -19.14 -2.67
CA LEU A 207 -3.02 -20.30 -1.87
C LEU A 207 -4.38 -20.12 -1.20
N ASP A 208 -5.16 -21.19 -1.17
CA ASP A 208 -6.40 -21.20 -0.41
C ASP A 208 -6.11 -21.28 1.09
N LYS A 209 -6.29 -20.14 1.77
CA LYS A 209 -6.03 -20.01 3.20
C LYS A 209 -7.04 -20.78 4.05
N ASP A 210 -8.27 -20.93 3.56
CA ASP A 210 -9.36 -21.53 4.33
C ASP A 210 -9.24 -23.06 4.36
N SER A 211 -8.59 -23.66 3.36
CA SER A 211 -8.32 -25.11 3.32
C SER A 211 -6.95 -25.53 3.87
N ASN A 212 -6.20 -24.61 4.48
CA ASN A 212 -4.82 -24.80 4.94
C ASN A 212 -3.90 -25.33 3.81
N GLU A 213 -4.09 -24.82 2.59
CA GLU A 213 -3.24 -25.16 1.46
C GLU A 213 -1.83 -24.59 1.65
N ARG A 214 -0.80 -25.43 1.47
CA ARG A 214 0.60 -25.06 1.64
C ARG A 214 1.45 -25.59 0.50
N ILE A 215 2.60 -24.98 0.26
CA ILE A 215 3.57 -25.44 -0.74
C ILE A 215 4.37 -26.62 -0.15
N ASN A 216 4.38 -27.76 -0.83
CA ASN A 216 5.08 -28.98 -0.40
C ASN A 216 6.16 -29.47 -1.39
N LYS A 217 6.23 -28.87 -2.58
CA LYS A 217 7.27 -29.12 -3.56
C LYS A 217 7.53 -27.87 -4.38
N VAL A 218 8.79 -27.60 -4.66
CA VAL A 218 9.24 -26.54 -5.57
C VAL A 218 10.10 -27.15 -6.66
N THR A 219 9.85 -26.73 -7.90
CA THR A 219 10.73 -27.07 -9.02
C THR A 219 11.28 -25.76 -9.58
N ARG A 220 12.61 -25.65 -9.71
CA ARG A 220 13.28 -24.49 -10.28
C ARG A 220 14.21 -24.90 -11.42
N VAL A 221 14.35 -24.02 -12.39
CA VAL A 221 15.24 -24.15 -13.53
C VAL A 221 16.29 -23.06 -13.42
N VAL A 222 17.56 -23.44 -13.56
CA VAL A 222 18.70 -22.55 -13.54
C VAL A 222 19.38 -22.62 -14.90
N ASP A 223 19.76 -21.45 -15.41
CA ASP A 223 20.50 -21.32 -16.66
C ASP A 223 21.68 -20.37 -16.51
N THR A 224 22.67 -20.49 -17.40
CA THR A 224 23.81 -19.59 -17.43
C THR A 224 23.57 -18.52 -18.49
N VAL A 225 23.43 -17.27 -18.06
CA VAL A 225 23.17 -16.12 -18.93
C VAL A 225 24.32 -15.13 -18.69
N TRP A 226 25.09 -14.81 -19.74
CA TRP A 226 26.29 -13.92 -19.66
C TRP A 226 27.30 -14.33 -18.57
N SER A 227 27.54 -15.64 -18.42
CA SER A 227 28.45 -16.22 -17.43
C SER A 227 27.99 -16.14 -15.97
N MET A 228 26.73 -15.77 -15.70
CA MET A 228 26.11 -15.84 -14.37
C MET A 228 25.03 -16.92 -14.34
N GLN A 229 24.98 -17.71 -13.26
CA GLN A 229 23.88 -18.65 -13.04
C GLN A 229 22.67 -17.91 -12.48
N MET A 230 21.52 -18.08 -13.13
CA MET A 230 20.29 -17.38 -12.79
C MET A 230 19.12 -18.36 -12.73
N ILE A 231 18.16 -18.12 -11.83
CA ILE A 231 16.90 -18.85 -11.83
C ILE A 231 16.04 -18.32 -12.99
N THR A 232 15.87 -19.13 -14.03
CA THR A 232 15.10 -18.77 -15.23
C THR A 232 13.69 -19.33 -15.23
N GLY A 233 13.38 -20.24 -14.30
CA GLY A 233 12.08 -20.88 -14.19
C GLY A 233 11.75 -21.33 -12.78
N ILE A 234 10.49 -21.22 -12.36
CA ILE A 234 10.01 -21.81 -11.10
C ILE A 234 8.55 -22.27 -11.21
N GLN A 235 8.23 -23.36 -10.51
CA GLN A 235 6.89 -23.89 -10.33
C GLN A 235 6.70 -24.37 -8.88
N PHE A 236 5.55 -24.06 -8.31
CA PHE A 236 5.14 -24.48 -6.97
C PHE A 236 4.09 -25.58 -7.05
N HIS A 237 4.15 -26.54 -6.13
CA HIS A 237 3.11 -27.55 -5.94
C HIS A 237 2.62 -27.51 -4.49
N THR A 238 1.33 -27.80 -4.31
CA THR A 238 0.66 -27.66 -3.02
C THR A 238 0.26 -28.99 -2.40
N THR A 239 0.00 -28.97 -1.10
CA THR A 239 -0.55 -30.11 -0.33
C THR A 239 -1.92 -30.57 -0.83
N LYS A 240 -2.62 -29.74 -1.61
CA LYS A 240 -3.91 -30.08 -2.24
C LYS A 240 -3.76 -30.62 -3.66
N GLY A 241 -2.54 -30.87 -4.11
CA GLY A 241 -2.25 -31.38 -5.45
C GLY A 241 -2.36 -30.34 -6.56
N ARG A 242 -2.51 -29.04 -6.23
CA ARG A 242 -2.45 -27.97 -7.24
C ARG A 242 -1.01 -27.68 -7.61
N SER A 243 -0.81 -27.30 -8.85
CA SER A 243 0.46 -26.78 -9.34
C SER A 243 0.25 -25.37 -9.85
N SER A 244 1.16 -24.45 -9.52
CA SER A 244 1.18 -23.13 -10.14
C SER A 244 1.49 -23.28 -11.63
N PRO A 245 1.17 -22.26 -12.44
CA PRO A 245 1.81 -22.11 -13.75
C PRO A 245 3.34 -22.06 -13.60
N TRP A 246 4.05 -22.34 -14.68
CA TRP A 246 5.46 -21.99 -14.77
C TRP A 246 5.63 -20.47 -14.82
N TYR A 247 6.49 -19.97 -13.93
CA TYR A 247 7.00 -18.62 -13.93
C TYR A 247 8.37 -18.64 -14.59
N GLY A 248 8.52 -17.98 -15.73
CA GLY A 248 9.71 -18.09 -16.56
C GLY A 248 9.73 -19.35 -17.44
N ARG A 249 10.93 -19.81 -17.82
CA ARG A 249 11.16 -20.94 -18.72
C ARG A 249 10.94 -22.27 -18.01
N GLN A 250 10.29 -23.21 -18.71
CA GLN A 250 10.11 -24.58 -18.22
C GLN A 250 11.36 -25.46 -18.44
N GLN A 251 12.30 -25.01 -19.27
CA GLN A 251 13.51 -25.74 -19.62
C GLN A 251 14.72 -24.81 -19.55
N GLY A 252 15.86 -25.37 -19.14
CA GLY A 252 17.14 -24.67 -18.99
C GLY A 252 18.23 -25.69 -18.70
N THR A 253 19.44 -25.20 -18.43
CA THR A 253 20.63 -26.05 -18.24
C THR A 253 20.48 -27.06 -17.10
N THR A 254 19.91 -26.65 -15.95
CA THR A 254 19.72 -27.53 -14.79
C THR A 254 18.35 -27.36 -14.17
N THR A 255 17.69 -28.47 -13.83
CA THR A 255 16.44 -28.47 -13.07
C THR A 255 16.68 -29.01 -11.66
N TYR A 256 16.22 -28.27 -10.66
CA TYR A 256 16.28 -28.67 -9.25
C TYR A 256 14.86 -28.88 -8.72
N ILE A 257 14.67 -29.95 -7.96
CA ILE A 257 13.42 -30.27 -7.29
C ILE A 257 13.69 -30.32 -5.79
N GLU A 258 12.96 -29.50 -5.02
CA GLU A 258 13.00 -29.49 -3.57
C GLU A 258 11.65 -30.00 -3.05
N GLN A 259 11.67 -31.14 -2.35
CA GLN A 259 10.50 -31.75 -1.73
C GLN A 259 10.95 -32.60 -0.54
N TYR A 260 10.28 -32.42 0.60
CA TYR A 260 10.56 -33.18 1.82
C TYR A 260 9.25 -33.76 2.37
N THR A 261 9.20 -35.09 2.51
CA THR A 261 8.00 -35.80 2.99
C THR A 261 7.63 -35.34 4.39
N GLY A 262 6.39 -34.88 4.57
CA GLY A 262 5.90 -34.38 5.86
C GLY A 262 6.27 -32.93 6.18
N TYR A 263 6.89 -32.20 5.25
CA TYR A 263 7.27 -30.80 5.43
C TYR A 263 6.58 -29.89 4.41
N THR A 264 6.40 -28.62 4.78
CA THR A 264 5.91 -27.56 3.91
C THR A 264 6.77 -26.32 4.00
N VAL A 265 6.76 -25.51 2.96
CA VAL A 265 7.49 -24.23 2.93
C VAL A 265 6.82 -23.25 3.89
N ARG A 266 7.61 -22.67 4.80
CA ARG A 266 7.15 -21.66 5.75
C ARG A 266 7.42 -20.24 5.28
N TYR A 267 8.63 -20.01 4.78
CA TYR A 267 9.05 -18.74 4.21
C TYR A 267 10.17 -18.95 3.19
N VAL A 268 10.42 -17.91 2.40
CA VAL A 268 11.45 -17.89 1.35
C VAL A 268 12.41 -16.75 1.66
N SER A 269 13.70 -17.00 1.53
CA SER A 269 14.74 -15.96 1.58
C SER A 269 15.58 -16.02 0.30
N GLY A 270 16.23 -14.93 -0.06
CA GLY A 270 16.99 -14.90 -1.30
C GLY A 270 17.73 -13.60 -1.54
N ARG A 271 18.35 -13.54 -2.72
CA ARG A 271 18.99 -12.35 -3.28
C ARG A 271 18.37 -12.05 -4.63
N SER A 272 18.09 -10.78 -4.86
CA SER A 272 17.56 -10.27 -6.12
C SER A 272 18.19 -8.94 -6.47
N GLY A 273 18.42 -8.72 -7.75
CA GLY A 273 18.70 -7.42 -8.37
C GLY A 273 17.75 -7.22 -9.54
N ASP A 274 18.30 -7.08 -10.74
CA ASP A 274 17.52 -7.06 -12.00
C ASP A 274 16.84 -8.43 -12.28
N PHE A 275 17.32 -9.48 -11.63
CA PHE A 275 16.82 -10.86 -11.70
C PHE A 275 16.94 -11.55 -10.33
N ILE A 276 16.31 -12.72 -10.20
CA ILE A 276 16.42 -13.54 -8.99
C ILE A 276 17.70 -14.37 -9.09
N ASP A 277 18.73 -13.94 -8.36
CA ASP A 277 20.02 -14.63 -8.30
C ASP A 277 19.90 -15.93 -7.50
N GLN A 278 19.21 -15.88 -6.36
CA GLN A 278 19.17 -16.97 -5.41
C GLN A 278 17.86 -17.01 -4.64
N LEU A 279 17.29 -18.22 -4.52
CA LEU A 279 16.16 -18.53 -3.63
C LEU A 279 16.52 -19.69 -2.71
N GLN A 280 16.12 -19.56 -1.46
CA GLN A 280 16.19 -20.58 -0.43
C GLN A 280 14.82 -20.75 0.21
N PHE A 281 14.34 -22.00 0.21
CA PHE A 281 13.09 -22.39 0.82
C PHE A 281 13.34 -22.93 2.23
N HIS A 282 12.63 -22.39 3.21
CA HIS A 282 12.72 -22.86 4.60
C HIS A 282 11.54 -23.77 4.91
N TRP A 283 11.85 -25.03 5.19
CA TRP A 283 10.89 -26.12 5.33
C TRP A 283 10.60 -26.40 6.80
N CYS A 284 9.33 -26.54 7.17
CA CYS A 284 8.89 -26.92 8.51
C CYS A 284 8.01 -28.17 8.45
N PRO A 285 8.02 -29.03 9.50
CA PRO A 285 7.06 -30.13 9.61
C PRO A 285 5.63 -29.59 9.47
N ASN A 286 4.80 -30.31 8.72
CA ASN A 286 3.46 -29.85 8.33
C ASN A 286 2.47 -29.86 9.49
#